data_AF-A0A813JBG3-F1
#
_entry.id   AF-A0A813JBG3-F1
#
_cell.length_a   1.000
_cell.length_b   1.000
_cell.length_c   1.000
_cell.angle_alpha   90.00
_cell.angle_beta   90.00
_cell.angle_gamma   90.00
#
_symmetry.space_group_name_H-M   'P 1'
#
loop_
_entity.id
_entity.type
_entity.pdbx_description
1 polymer ?
#
loop_
_entity_poly.entity_id
_entity_poly.type
_entity_poly.pdbx_seq_one_letter_code
_entity_poly.pdbx_strand_id
1 'polypeptide(L)'
;DGLVLGAFGKNAPPRYDYPAVASTPRSPLDANFGEVGSTKDNPAQELVRKFVRDMLHGIHVTVPAAYPISERGLDGIASLDKRLKVLVLQTLSECEVDAPKCRSVPLENISSIVFGCCSTAEGRPLASETCVTLFLDEGFGATMVLDFPDLD
;
A
#
# COMPACT_ATOMS: atom_id res chain seq x y z
N ASP A 1 -7.79 52.98 14.83
CA ASP A 1 -8.56 52.14 13.88
C ASP A 1 -9.00 50.85 14.54
N GLY A 2 -10.24 50.84 15.04
CA GLY A 2 -10.88 49.69 15.69
C GLY A 2 -11.97 49.12 14.79
N LEU A 3 -11.87 47.84 14.45
CA LEU A 3 -12.90 47.11 13.71
C LEU A 3 -13.96 46.61 14.68
N VAL A 4 -15.16 47.19 14.57
CA VAL A 4 -16.38 46.78 15.27
C VAL A 4 -17.03 45.64 14.47
N LEU A 5 -17.13 44.46 15.08
CA LEU A 5 -17.93 43.34 14.58
C LEU A 5 -19.41 43.60 14.92
N GLY A 6 -20.21 43.92 13.91
CA GLY A 6 -21.66 44.05 14.03
C GLY A 6 -22.35 42.69 14.20
N ALA A 7 -23.35 42.66 15.08
CA ALA A 7 -24.20 41.51 15.33
C ALA A 7 -25.22 41.30 14.19
N PHE A 8 -25.25 40.11 13.60
CA PHE A 8 -26.32 39.68 12.71
C PHE A 8 -26.87 38.31 13.12
N GLY A 9 -28.16 38.32 13.49
CA GLY A 9 -29.10 37.26 13.13
C GLY A 9 -29.01 35.93 13.87
N LYS A 10 -29.83 35.79 14.92
CA LYS A 10 -30.33 34.48 15.39
C LYS A 10 -31.14 33.82 14.27
N ASN A 11 -30.56 32.85 13.56
CA ASN A 11 -31.32 31.94 12.69
C ASN A 11 -31.00 30.50 13.09
N ALA A 12 -32.03 29.75 13.45
CA ALA A 12 -31.98 28.34 13.80
C ALA A 12 -31.45 27.49 12.63
N PRO A 13 -30.78 26.35 12.90
CA PRO A 13 -30.38 25.43 11.83
C PRO A 13 -31.62 24.84 11.15
N PRO A 14 -31.63 24.68 9.81
CA PRO A 14 -32.71 23.99 9.13
C PRO A 14 -32.72 22.53 9.56
N ARG A 15 -33.78 22.11 10.27
CA ARG A 15 -34.11 20.70 10.50
C ARG A 15 -34.52 20.09 9.16
N TYR A 16 -33.73 19.13 8.68
CA TYR A 16 -34.12 18.30 7.56
C TYR A 16 -34.93 17.12 8.10
N ASP A 17 -36.27 17.21 8.01
CA ASP A 17 -37.18 16.11 8.31
C ASP A 17 -37.16 15.12 7.14
N TYR A 18 -36.58 13.95 7.37
CA TYR A 18 -36.70 12.82 6.44
C TYR A 18 -38.14 12.26 6.50
N PRO A 19 -38.82 12.02 5.37
CA PRO A 19 -40.15 11.42 5.39
C PRO A 19 -40.07 9.98 5.91
N ALA A 20 -40.72 9.75 7.05
CA ALA A 20 -40.94 8.46 7.64
C ALA A 20 -41.76 7.56 6.69
N VAL A 21 -41.10 6.62 6.02
CA VAL A 21 -41.76 5.39 5.57
C VAL A 21 -41.92 4.49 6.78
N ALA A 22 -43.02 4.72 7.51
CA ALA A 22 -43.54 3.77 8.45
C ALA A 22 -43.84 2.45 7.73
N SER A 23 -43.32 1.33 8.23
CA SER A 23 -44.01 0.03 8.39
C SER A 23 -43.00 -1.09 8.69
N THR A 24 -42.72 -1.35 9.97
CA THR A 24 -42.36 -2.72 10.41
C THR A 24 -43.58 -3.62 10.24
N PRO A 25 -43.42 -4.91 9.88
CA PRO A 25 -43.51 -5.90 10.95
C PRO A 25 -42.69 -7.20 10.78
N ARG A 26 -42.26 -7.73 11.94
CA ARG A 26 -42.23 -9.16 12.36
C ARG A 26 -41.10 -10.12 11.92
N SER A 27 -40.37 -10.57 12.95
CA SER A 27 -39.67 -11.86 13.19
C SER A 27 -38.52 -12.32 12.28
N PRO A 28 -37.29 -12.49 12.80
CA PRO A 28 -36.16 -13.09 12.08
C PRO A 28 -35.99 -14.61 12.34
N LEU A 29 -37.05 -15.39 12.56
CA LEU A 29 -36.92 -16.83 12.85
C LEU A 29 -37.33 -17.79 11.73
N ASP A 30 -37.82 -17.32 10.59
CA ASP A 30 -38.07 -18.20 9.44
C ASP A 30 -37.93 -17.41 8.12
N ALA A 31 -36.69 -17.32 7.63
CA ALA A 31 -36.42 -17.01 6.23
C ALA A 31 -35.09 -17.66 5.82
N ASN A 32 -35.19 -18.96 5.57
CA ASN A 32 -34.56 -19.66 4.45
C ASN A 32 -33.06 -19.39 4.19
N PHE A 33 -32.26 -20.41 4.50
CA PHE A 33 -30.99 -20.67 3.84
C PHE A 33 -31.18 -20.61 2.31
N GLY A 34 -30.56 -19.62 1.66
CA GLY A 34 -30.49 -19.60 0.21
C GLY A 34 -30.48 -18.21 -0.39
N GLU A 35 -29.38 -17.49 -0.23
CA GLU A 35 -28.70 -16.87 -1.38
C GLU A 35 -27.28 -16.55 -0.95
N VAL A 36 -26.35 -17.40 -1.38
CA VAL A 36 -24.94 -17.05 -1.51
C VAL A 36 -24.90 -15.93 -2.53
N GLY A 37 -25.14 -14.71 -2.05
CA GLY A 37 -25.11 -13.50 -2.85
C GLY A 37 -23.73 -13.42 -3.48
N SER A 38 -23.70 -13.61 -4.79
CA SER A 38 -22.56 -13.31 -5.64
C SER A 38 -22.22 -11.83 -5.45
N THR A 39 -21.33 -11.55 -4.49
CA THR A 39 -20.60 -10.30 -4.48
C THR A 39 -19.89 -10.27 -5.82
N LYS A 40 -20.38 -9.45 -6.77
CA LYS A 40 -19.70 -9.18 -8.03
C LYS A 40 -18.24 -8.90 -7.68
N ASP A 41 -17.36 -9.86 -7.97
CA ASP A 41 -15.95 -9.73 -7.66
C ASP A 41 -15.46 -8.48 -8.39
N ASN A 42 -15.10 -7.45 -7.61
CA ASN A 42 -14.53 -6.24 -8.16
C ASN A 42 -13.18 -6.65 -8.77
N PRO A 43 -12.90 -6.37 -10.05
CA PRO A 43 -11.65 -6.78 -10.68
C PRO A 43 -10.42 -6.27 -9.91
N ALA A 44 -10.52 -5.12 -9.26
CA ALA A 44 -9.45 -4.60 -8.39
C ALA A 44 -9.21 -5.50 -7.16
N GLN A 45 -10.25 -6.09 -6.57
CA GLN A 45 -10.10 -7.02 -5.44
C GLN A 45 -9.41 -8.32 -5.87
N GLU A 46 -9.71 -8.82 -7.07
CA GLU A 46 -9.03 -10.01 -7.60
C GLU A 46 -7.54 -9.75 -7.84
N LEU A 47 -7.20 -8.59 -8.41
CA LEU A 47 -5.81 -8.17 -8.61
C LEU A 47 -5.05 -8.07 -7.28
N VAL A 48 -5.63 -7.43 -6.27
CA VAL A 48 -5.02 -7.34 -4.93
C VAL A 48 -4.87 -8.72 -4.30
N ARG A 49 -5.89 -9.59 -4.40
CA ARG A 49 -5.81 -10.98 -3.89
C ARG A 49 -4.71 -11.78 -4.60
N LYS A 50 -4.54 -11.59 -5.90
CA LYS A 50 -3.45 -12.22 -6.68
C LYS A 50 -2.10 -11.68 -6.21
N PHE A 51 -1.93 -10.36 -6.15
CA PHE A 51 -0.70 -9.73 -5.68
C PHE A 51 -0.30 -10.18 -4.26
N VAL A 52 -1.23 -10.20 -3.30
CA VAL A 52 -0.95 -10.67 -1.93
C VAL A 52 -0.53 -12.14 -1.93
N ARG A 53 -1.17 -12.97 -2.76
CA ARG A 53 -0.79 -14.38 -2.92
C ARG A 53 0.61 -14.51 -3.48
N ASP A 54 0.94 -13.74 -4.51
CA ASP A 54 2.25 -13.77 -5.14
C ASP A 54 3.32 -13.27 -4.16
N MET A 55 3.04 -12.21 -3.39
CA MET A 55 3.91 -11.72 -2.31
C MET A 55 4.12 -12.76 -1.19
N LEU A 56 3.16 -13.62 -0.90
CA LEU A 56 3.34 -14.71 0.07
C LEU A 56 4.26 -15.83 -0.45
N HIS A 57 4.34 -16.01 -1.77
CA HIS A 57 5.26 -16.97 -2.41
C HIS A 57 6.62 -16.35 -2.72
N GLY A 58 6.70 -15.03 -2.75
CA GLY A 58 7.87 -14.27 -3.17
C GLY A 58 7.73 -13.82 -4.61
N ILE A 59 7.89 -12.51 -4.83
CA ILE A 59 7.90 -11.88 -6.14
C ILE A 59 9.33 -11.45 -6.46
N HIS A 60 9.75 -11.66 -7.70
CA HIS A 60 11.03 -11.18 -8.17
C HIS A 60 11.03 -9.65 -8.23
N VAL A 61 12.08 -9.04 -7.68
CA VAL A 61 12.24 -7.60 -7.63
C VAL A 61 13.67 -7.22 -7.95
N THR A 62 13.85 -6.05 -8.53
CA THR A 62 15.18 -5.44 -8.68
C THR A 62 15.27 -4.26 -7.71
N VAL A 63 16.37 -4.20 -6.95
CA VAL A 63 16.68 -3.09 -6.06
C VAL A 63 17.65 -2.17 -6.79
N PRO A 64 17.23 -0.96 -7.19
CA PRO A 64 18.12 -0.04 -7.89
C PRO A 64 19.36 0.28 -7.06
N ALA A 65 20.51 0.40 -7.73
CA ALA A 65 21.73 0.79 -7.08
C ALA A 65 21.60 2.21 -6.50
N ALA A 66 22.07 2.39 -5.26
CA ALA A 66 22.06 3.70 -4.59
C ALA A 66 23.09 4.69 -5.17
N TYR A 67 24.02 4.22 -6.01
CA TYR A 67 25.09 5.00 -6.60
C TYR A 67 25.30 4.64 -8.08
N PRO A 68 25.70 5.60 -8.94
CA PRO A 68 25.90 5.39 -10.37
C PRO A 68 27.10 4.49 -10.73
N ILE A 69 27.77 3.91 -9.75
CA ILE A 69 28.98 3.09 -9.94
C ILE A 69 28.61 1.67 -10.40
N SER A 70 27.41 1.20 -10.04
CA SER A 70 26.85 -0.06 -10.53
C SER A 70 25.62 0.24 -11.36
N GLU A 71 25.75 0.15 -12.69
CA GLU A 71 24.63 0.33 -13.63
C GLU A 71 23.55 -0.75 -13.46
N ARG A 72 23.89 -1.88 -12.82
CA ARG A 72 22.98 -3.00 -12.60
C ARG A 72 22.42 -2.97 -11.18
N GLY A 73 21.10 -2.95 -11.06
CA GLY A 73 20.39 -3.16 -9.80
C GLY A 73 20.66 -4.56 -9.22
N LEU A 74 20.35 -4.74 -7.95
CA LEU A 74 20.46 -6.04 -7.28
C LEU A 74 19.15 -6.80 -7.46
N ASP A 75 19.20 -7.95 -8.12
CA ASP A 75 18.05 -8.83 -8.24
C ASP A 75 17.75 -9.51 -6.88
N GLY A 76 16.47 -9.76 -6.62
CA GLY A 76 16.01 -10.17 -5.32
C GLY A 76 14.60 -10.77 -5.34
N ILE A 77 14.20 -11.29 -4.18
CA ILE A 77 12.86 -11.79 -3.93
C ILE A 77 12.26 -10.97 -2.78
N ALA A 78 11.15 -10.29 -3.05
CA ALA A 78 10.34 -9.63 -2.03
C ALA A 78 9.19 -10.56 -1.62
N SER A 79 9.03 -10.80 -0.33
CA SER A 79 7.94 -11.62 0.21
C SER A 79 7.35 -11.04 1.48
N LEU A 80 6.09 -11.39 1.77
CA LEU A 80 5.46 -11.14 3.05
C LEU A 80 5.51 -12.38 3.93
N ASP A 81 5.71 -12.20 5.23
CA ASP A 81 5.56 -13.29 6.18
C ASP A 81 4.09 -13.78 6.24
N LYS A 82 3.89 -14.99 6.78
CA LYS A 82 2.55 -15.62 6.87
C LYS A 82 1.52 -14.79 7.65
N ARG A 83 1.97 -13.85 8.49
CA ARG A 83 1.10 -12.97 9.27
C ARG A 83 0.84 -11.62 8.58
N LEU A 84 1.45 -11.35 7.42
CA LEU A 84 1.35 -10.09 6.69
C LEU A 84 1.77 -8.89 7.56
N LYS A 85 2.87 -9.04 8.29
CA LYS A 85 3.45 -8.06 9.22
C LYS A 85 4.86 -7.67 8.87
N VAL A 86 5.60 -8.49 8.12
CA VAL A 86 6.99 -8.27 7.80
C VAL A 86 7.21 -8.45 6.30
N LEU A 87 7.77 -7.42 5.67
CA LEU A 87 8.33 -7.49 4.33
C LEU A 87 9.75 -8.05 4.42
N VAL A 88 10.02 -9.10 3.67
CA VAL A 88 11.34 -9.76 3.61
C VAL A 88 11.87 -9.58 2.21
N LEU A 89 13.07 -9.00 2.11
CA LEU A 89 13.81 -8.82 0.87
C LEU A 89 15.04 -9.71 0.92
N GLN A 90 15.11 -10.68 0.02
CA GLN A 90 16.26 -11.57 -0.14
C GLN A 90 16.98 -11.21 -1.43
N THR A 91 18.19 -10.64 -1.34
CA THR A 91 18.99 -10.31 -2.53
C THR A 91 19.68 -11.57 -3.07
N LEU A 92 19.58 -11.79 -4.37
CA LEU A 92 20.20 -12.87 -5.12
C LEU A 92 21.56 -12.38 -5.65
N SER A 93 22.55 -12.17 -4.76
CA SER A 93 23.85 -11.70 -5.24
C SER A 93 24.56 -12.80 -6.06
N GLU A 94 24.90 -12.49 -7.32
CA GLU A 94 25.71 -13.34 -8.21
C GLU A 94 27.22 -13.06 -8.12
N CYS A 95 27.64 -12.05 -7.35
CA CYS A 95 29.07 -11.75 -7.19
C CYS A 95 29.63 -12.47 -5.97
N GLU A 96 30.54 -13.38 -6.28
CA GLU A 96 31.20 -14.32 -5.38
C GLU A 96 31.66 -13.69 -4.05
N VAL A 97 31.57 -14.49 -2.98
CA VAL A 97 32.08 -14.32 -1.60
C VAL A 97 31.06 -13.91 -0.53
N ASP A 98 30.02 -13.13 -0.81
CA ASP A 98 29.04 -12.73 0.22
C ASP A 98 27.71 -13.51 0.14
N ALA A 99 27.28 -14.04 1.28
CA ALA A 99 26.02 -14.78 1.42
C ALA A 99 24.80 -13.92 1.02
N PRO A 100 23.70 -14.52 0.56
CA PRO A 100 22.48 -13.79 0.23
C PRO A 100 22.04 -12.92 1.41
N LYS A 101 22.02 -11.60 1.19
CA LYS A 101 21.63 -10.65 2.23
C LYS A 101 20.10 -10.67 2.35
N CYS A 102 19.63 -11.04 3.52
CA CYS A 102 18.23 -10.98 3.87
C CYS A 102 17.98 -9.72 4.70
N ARG A 103 17.02 -8.90 4.28
CA ARG A 103 16.56 -7.71 5.01
C ARG A 103 15.09 -7.85 5.32
N SER A 104 14.76 -7.80 6.60
CA SER A 104 13.38 -7.84 7.08
C SER A 104 12.95 -6.47 7.59
N VAL A 105 11.79 -6.01 7.13
CA VAL A 105 11.21 -4.71 7.47
C VAL A 105 9.79 -4.95 8.01
N PRO A 106 9.54 -4.69 9.30
CA PRO A 106 8.19 -4.66 9.83
C PRO A 106 7.35 -3.62 9.07
N LEU A 107 6.15 -3.98 8.64
CA LEU A 107 5.28 -3.07 7.89
C LEU A 107 4.85 -1.86 8.73
N GLU A 108 4.84 -1.99 10.05
CA GLU A 108 4.58 -0.89 10.98
C GLU A 108 5.64 0.21 10.94
N ASN A 109 6.84 -0.10 10.42
CA ASN A 109 7.95 0.86 10.29
C ASN A 109 8.00 1.51 8.90
N ILE A 110 7.02 1.25 8.03
CA ILE A 110 6.90 1.92 6.73
C ILE A 110 6.06 3.17 6.96
N SER A 111 6.71 4.33 6.91
CA SER A 111 6.06 5.63 7.16
C SER A 111 5.25 6.11 5.96
N SER A 112 5.71 5.80 4.74
CA SER A 112 5.05 6.20 3.50
C SER A 112 5.44 5.29 2.33
N ILE A 113 4.53 5.18 1.35
CA ILE A 113 4.73 4.45 0.10
C ILE A 113 4.49 5.42 -1.05
N VAL A 114 5.46 5.49 -1.98
CA VAL A 114 5.37 6.31 -3.18
C VAL A 114 5.59 5.42 -4.40
N PHE A 115 4.75 5.58 -5.41
CA PHE A 115 4.91 4.92 -6.70
C PHE A 115 5.89 5.74 -7.57
N GLY A 116 6.86 5.07 -8.18
CA GLY A 116 8.00 5.65 -8.86
C GLY A 116 9.28 5.65 -8.01
N CYS A 117 10.41 5.90 -8.67
CA CYS A 117 11.72 6.00 -8.02
C CYS A 117 11.95 7.42 -7.49
N CYS A 118 11.87 7.59 -6.17
CA CYS A 118 12.29 8.81 -5.49
C CYS A 118 13.73 8.64 -4.97
N SER A 119 14.68 8.33 -5.85
CA SER A 119 16.09 8.36 -5.45
C SER A 119 16.51 9.80 -5.19
N THR A 120 17.01 10.08 -3.99
CA THR A 120 17.59 11.37 -3.63
C THR A 120 18.97 11.59 -4.23
N ALA A 121 19.58 10.54 -4.80
CA ALA A 121 20.95 10.59 -5.30
C ALA A 121 21.07 11.22 -6.70
N GLU A 122 19.99 11.22 -7.50
CA GLU A 122 19.97 11.88 -8.80
C GLU A 122 18.72 12.73 -8.94
N GLY A 123 18.89 13.99 -9.33
CA GLY A 123 17.82 14.96 -9.58
C GLY A 123 16.91 14.63 -10.77
N ARG A 124 16.69 13.34 -11.07
CA ARG A 124 15.70 12.86 -12.03
C ARG A 124 14.96 11.67 -11.45
N PRO A 125 13.69 11.81 -11.05
CA PRO A 125 12.85 10.65 -10.81
C PRO A 125 12.71 9.90 -12.14
N LEU A 126 13.34 8.74 -12.27
CA LEU A 126 12.85 7.75 -13.23
C LEU A 126 11.55 7.21 -12.65
N ALA A 127 10.45 7.84 -13.04
CA ALA A 127 9.12 7.33 -12.76
C ALA A 127 8.92 6.09 -13.64
N SER A 128 9.39 4.93 -13.18
CA SER A 128 8.91 3.65 -13.69
C SER A 128 7.57 3.35 -13.01
N GLU A 129 6.57 2.93 -13.79
CA GLU A 129 5.25 2.54 -13.29
C GLU A 129 5.33 1.27 -12.43
N THR A 130 6.39 0.47 -12.62
CA THR A 130 6.71 -0.76 -11.89
C THR A 130 7.47 -0.55 -10.59
N CYS A 131 7.83 0.70 -10.27
CA CYS A 131 8.70 1.01 -9.14
C CYS A 131 7.93 1.51 -7.92
N VAL A 132 8.34 1.08 -6.73
CA VAL A 132 7.77 1.48 -5.44
C VAL A 132 8.90 1.89 -4.51
N THR A 133 8.80 3.10 -3.96
CA THR A 133 9.67 3.62 -2.92
C THR A 133 8.97 3.55 -1.56
N LEU A 134 9.60 2.86 -0.61
CA LEU A 134 9.19 2.76 0.79
C LEU A 134 10.06 3.70 1.62
N PHE A 135 9.41 4.60 2.36
CA PHE A 135 10.07 5.42 3.39
C PHE A 135 9.94 4.69 4.72
N LEU A 136 11.06 4.54 5.43
CA LEU A 136 11.12 3.78 6.67
C LEU A 136 11.34 4.74 7.85
N ASP A 137 10.81 4.37 9.01
CA ASP A 137 11.02 5.11 10.25
C ASP A 137 12.49 5.06 10.70
N GLU A 138 12.86 6.04 11.54
CA GLU A 138 14.22 6.21 12.05
C GLU A 138 14.76 4.91 12.69
N GLY A 139 15.80 4.33 12.10
CA GLY A 139 16.45 3.09 12.56
C GLY A 139 16.52 1.96 11.53
N PHE A 140 15.68 2.00 10.48
CA PHE A 140 15.67 0.97 9.43
C PHE A 140 16.33 1.41 8.11
N GLY A 141 16.90 2.61 8.06
CA GLY A 141 17.44 3.26 6.86
C GLY A 141 16.48 4.32 6.31
N ALA A 142 16.95 5.23 5.46
CA ALA A 142 16.13 6.36 5.00
C ALA A 142 15.03 5.94 4.02
N THR A 143 15.35 5.05 3.07
CA THR A 143 14.43 4.60 2.01
C THR A 143 14.78 3.20 1.52
N MET A 144 13.81 2.52 0.91
CA MET A 144 13.98 1.28 0.15
C MET A 144 13.23 1.43 -1.16
N VAL A 145 13.90 1.16 -2.28
CA VAL A 145 13.29 1.19 -3.62
C VAL A 145 13.20 -0.24 -4.14
N LEU A 146 12.04 -0.62 -4.64
CA LEU A 146 11.74 -1.93 -5.21
C LEU A 146 11.17 -1.72 -6.62
N ASP A 147 11.72 -2.42 -7.60
CA ASP A 147 11.19 -2.46 -8.96
C ASP A 147 10.63 -3.85 -9.24
N PHE A 148 9.43 -3.91 -9.83
CA PHE A 148 8.68 -5.14 -10.09
C PHE A 148 8.55 -5.37 -11.61
N PRO A 149 9.59 -5.90 -12.27
CA PRO A 149 9.61 -6.03 -13.72
C PRO A 149 8.57 -7.02 -14.27
N ASP A 150 8.08 -7.95 -13.43
CA ASP A 150 7.18 -9.04 -13.84
C ASP A 150 5.69 -8.74 -13.57
N LEU A 151 5.32 -7.48 -13.27
CA LEU A 151 3.93 -7.08 -12.99
C LEU A 151 3.14 -6.59 -14.22
N ASP A 152 3.76 -6.53 -15.40
CA ASP A 152 3.14 -6.16 -16.68
C ASP A 152 2.33 -7.28 -17.36
#